data_AF-A0A6I4XIN3-F1
#
_entry.id   AF-A0A6I4XIN3-F1
#
_cell.length_a   1.000
_cell.length_b   1.000
_cell.length_c   1.000
_cell.angle_alpha   90.00
_cell.angle_beta   90.00
_cell.angle_gamma   90.00
#
_symmetry.space_group_name_H-M   'P 1'
#
loop_
_entity.id
_entity.type
_entity.pdbx_description
1 polymer ?
#
loop_
_entity_poly.entity_id
_entity_poly.type
_entity_poly.pdbx_seq_one_letter_code
_entity_poly.pdbx_strand_id
1 'polypeptide(L)'
;YFGHMKNSLHSPFFYKLQNDFVFFEFADQMTRVYYRYIDEFYRIFADKITRVVLEKVNQKKAFFKRNTPVEKLSPELLKNMKGILQEGVIFCFQQTEVDKEEYRIPIYLVEDSLSKMKNTSYQKEEILATLVYNSEKRIWHIEQENDFGEIFMLA
;
A
#
# COMPACT_ATOMS: atom_id res chain seq x y z
N TYR A 1 27.84 0.33 -6.62
CA TYR A 1 27.68 -0.99 -7.29
C TYR A 1 26.34 -1.14 -7.99
N PHE A 2 25.21 -0.68 -7.43
CA PHE A 2 23.88 -0.87 -8.02
C PHE A 2 23.31 0.32 -8.85
N GLY A 3 24.02 1.45 -8.95
CA GLY A 3 23.51 2.68 -9.60
C GLY A 3 23.28 2.60 -11.12
N HIS A 4 23.67 1.51 -11.79
CA HIS A 4 23.54 1.35 -13.25
C HIS A 4 22.63 0.18 -13.67
N MET A 5 22.14 -0.64 -12.74
CA MET A 5 21.28 -1.78 -13.07
C MET A 5 19.82 -1.35 -13.06
N LYS A 6 19.39 -0.65 -14.13
CA LYS A 6 18.00 -0.20 -14.29
C LYS A 6 16.98 -1.35 -14.40
N ASN A 7 17.42 -2.55 -14.77
CA ASN A 7 16.59 -3.75 -14.82
C ASN A 7 17.37 -4.91 -14.19
N SER A 8 16.99 -5.35 -12.99
CA SER A 8 17.59 -6.54 -12.40
C SER A 8 16.78 -7.76 -12.82
N LEU A 9 17.24 -8.47 -13.85
CA LEU A 9 16.84 -9.86 -14.16
C LEU A 9 17.28 -10.86 -13.06
N HIS A 10 17.97 -10.37 -12.02
CA HIS A 10 18.48 -11.15 -10.89
C HIS A 10 17.93 -10.64 -9.55
N SER A 11 18.05 -11.47 -8.51
CA SER A 11 17.73 -11.03 -7.14
C SER A 11 18.53 -9.77 -6.77
N PRO A 12 17.88 -8.74 -6.20
CA PRO A 12 18.57 -7.54 -5.72
C PRO A 12 19.45 -7.83 -4.51
N PHE A 13 19.34 -9.02 -3.91
CA PHE A 13 20.09 -9.45 -2.75
C PHE A 13 21.37 -10.18 -3.14
N PHE A 14 22.51 -9.58 -2.83
CA PHE A 14 23.81 -10.26 -2.97
C PHE A 14 24.13 -11.06 -1.70
N TYR A 15 24.47 -12.35 -1.84
CA TYR A 15 24.63 -13.26 -0.70
C TYR A 15 25.69 -12.81 0.32
N LYS A 16 26.73 -12.09 -0.11
CA LYS A 16 27.78 -11.56 0.79
C LYS A 16 27.34 -10.35 1.60
N LEU A 17 26.32 -9.62 1.15
CA LEU A 17 25.92 -8.37 1.78
C LEU A 17 24.96 -8.60 2.95
N GLN A 18 24.32 -9.77 3.05
CA GLN A 18 23.34 -10.12 4.10
C GLN A 18 22.26 -9.04 4.36
N ASN A 19 22.00 -8.16 3.38
CA ASN A 19 21.01 -7.09 3.53
C ASN A 19 19.58 -7.66 3.51
N ASP A 20 18.70 -7.18 4.39
CA ASP A 20 17.28 -7.54 4.38
C ASP A 20 16.43 -6.61 3.51
N PHE A 21 16.98 -5.46 3.13
CA PHE A 21 16.32 -4.44 2.32
C PHE A 21 17.26 -3.91 1.23
N VAL A 22 16.69 -3.57 0.07
CA VAL A 22 17.40 -2.85 -1.00
C VAL A 22 16.51 -1.73 -1.51
N PHE A 23 17.05 -0.50 -1.55
CA PHE A 23 16.32 0.70 -1.96
C PHE A 23 16.92 1.26 -3.24
N PHE A 24 16.05 1.67 -4.17
CA PHE A 24 16.42 2.37 -5.40
C PHE A 24 15.59 3.64 -5.51
N GLU A 25 16.26 4.78 -5.49
CA GLU A 25 15.65 6.07 -5.79
C GLU A 25 15.72 6.34 -7.29
N PHE A 26 14.57 6.64 -7.89
CA PHE A 26 14.47 7.03 -9.29
C PHE A 26 14.34 8.55 -9.39
N ALA A 27 14.73 9.10 -10.54
CA ALA A 27 14.76 10.55 -10.79
C ALA A 27 13.39 11.23 -10.66
N ASP A 28 12.30 10.46 -10.69
CA ASP A 28 10.91 10.92 -10.62
C ASP A 28 10.29 10.79 -9.22
N GLN A 29 11.10 10.88 -8.16
CA GLN A 29 10.67 10.77 -6.75
C GLN A 29 10.05 9.41 -6.38
N MET A 30 10.13 8.42 -7.28
CA MET A 30 9.72 7.07 -6.97
C MET A 30 10.86 6.34 -6.25
N THR A 31 10.51 5.62 -5.19
CA THR A 31 11.43 4.71 -4.51
C THR A 31 10.94 3.30 -4.65
N ARG A 32 11.78 2.41 -5.17
CA ARG A 32 11.51 0.97 -5.16
C ARG A 32 12.25 0.33 -4.00
N VAL A 33 11.51 -0.45 -3.22
CA VAL A 33 12.05 -1.16 -2.07
C VAL A 33 11.85 -2.65 -2.28
N TYR A 34 12.93 -3.41 -2.21
CA TYR A 34 12.88 -4.87 -2.21
C TYR A 34 13.04 -5.37 -0.77
N TYR A 35 12.15 -6.27 -0.36
CA TYR A 35 12.14 -6.92 0.95
C TYR A 35 12.61 -8.37 0.79
N ARG A 36 13.55 -8.80 1.63
CA ARG A 36 14.01 -10.20 1.63
C ARG A 36 12.92 -11.15 2.16
N TYR A 37 12.22 -10.72 3.20
CA TYR A 37 11.18 -11.48 3.87
C TYR A 37 9.84 -10.80 3.70
N ILE A 38 8.85 -11.54 3.21
CA ILE A 38 7.52 -11.00 2.93
C ILE A 38 6.76 -10.62 4.22
N ASP A 39 7.01 -11.33 5.33
CA ASP A 39 6.42 -10.97 6.63
C ASP A 39 6.87 -9.58 7.11
N GLU A 40 8.14 -9.23 6.87
CA GLU A 40 8.66 -7.90 7.18
C GLU A 40 8.02 -6.83 6.29
N PHE A 41 7.76 -7.15 5.01
CA PHE A 41 6.98 -6.26 4.15
C PHE A 41 5.59 -6.00 4.75
N TYR A 42 4.84 -7.04 5.12
CA TYR A 42 3.49 -6.86 5.68
C TYR A 42 3.51 -6.05 6.98
N ARG A 43 4.49 -6.31 7.86
CA ARG A 43 4.65 -5.58 9.12
C ARG A 43 4.93 -4.09 8.88
N ILE A 44 5.94 -3.78 8.07
CA ILE A 44 6.35 -2.40 7.78
C ILE A 44 5.26 -1.65 7.02
N PHE A 45 4.59 -2.33 6.08
CA PHE A 45 3.53 -1.72 5.30
C PHE A 45 2.31 -1.39 6.16
N ALA A 46 1.91 -2.30 7.06
CA ALA A 46 0.83 -2.06 8.01
C ALA A 46 1.11 -0.87 8.94
N ASP A 47 2.33 -0.80 9.50
CA ASP A 47 2.76 0.32 10.33
C ASP A 47 2.74 1.64 9.54
N LYS A 48 3.18 1.61 8.27
CA LYS A 48 3.21 2.80 7.41
C LYS A 48 1.81 3.29 7.07
N ILE A 49 0.89 2.41 6.70
CA ILE A 49 -0.53 2.75 6.45
C ILE A 49 -1.14 3.36 7.70
N THR A 50 -0.98 2.70 8.85
CA THR A 50 -1.48 3.19 10.15
C THR A 50 -1.02 4.61 10.41
N ARG A 51 0.28 4.89 10.19
CA ARG A 51 0.84 6.23 10.39
C ARG A 51 0.27 7.26 9.42
N VAL A 52 0.12 6.93 8.14
CA VAL A 52 -0.48 7.83 7.15
C VAL A 52 -1.92 8.17 7.54
N VAL A 53 -2.71 7.19 7.96
CA VAL A 53 -4.09 7.41 8.40
C VAL A 53 -4.15 8.22 9.70
N LEU A 54 -3.26 7.95 10.66
CA LEU A 54 -3.12 8.75 11.88
C LEU A 54 -2.84 10.23 11.56
N GLU A 55 -1.93 10.50 10.64
CA GLU A 55 -1.61 11.86 10.19
C GLU A 55 -2.83 12.52 9.52
N LYS A 56 -3.54 11.79 8.64
CA LYS A 56 -4.72 12.30 7.93
C LYS A 56 -5.91 12.59 8.83
N VAL A 57 -6.26 11.67 9.73
CA VAL A 57 -7.35 11.82 10.71
C VAL A 57 -7.10 13.03 11.62
N ASN A 58 -5.84 13.35 11.91
CA ASN A 58 -5.48 14.47 12.78
C ASN A 58 -5.07 15.75 12.03
N GLN A 59 -4.97 15.73 10.70
CA GLN A 59 -4.46 16.86 9.89
C GLN A 59 -5.25 18.16 10.07
N LYS A 60 -6.58 18.06 10.26
CA LYS A 60 -7.49 19.22 10.37
C LYS A 60 -7.79 19.65 11.81
N LYS A 61 -7.11 19.06 12.80
CA LYS A 61 -7.34 19.42 14.22
C LYS A 61 -6.56 20.66 14.60
N ALA A 62 -7.23 21.56 15.33
CA ALA A 62 -6.56 22.67 15.99
C ALA A 62 -5.51 22.15 16.97
N PHE A 63 -4.38 22.85 17.08
CA PHE A 63 -3.20 22.49 17.89
C PHE A 63 -3.50 22.11 19.36
N PHE A 64 -4.65 22.50 19.91
CA PHE A 64 -5.05 22.22 21.29
C PHE A 64 -5.99 21.02 21.46
N LYS A 65 -6.46 20.38 20.38
CA LYS A 65 -7.31 19.19 20.48
C LYS A 65 -6.45 17.93 20.57
N ARG A 66 -6.81 17.01 21.47
CA ARG A 66 -6.16 15.69 21.54
C ARG A 66 -6.28 14.95 20.22
N ASN A 67 -5.19 14.29 19.82
CA ASN A 67 -5.18 13.44 18.63
C ASN A 67 -6.15 12.27 18.82
N THR A 68 -6.85 11.91 17.75
CA THR A 68 -7.67 10.70 17.69
C THR A 68 -6.68 9.57 17.47
N PRO A 69 -6.58 8.58 18.37
CA PRO A 69 -5.76 7.41 18.13
C PRO A 69 -6.33 6.63 16.94
N VAL A 70 -5.43 6.02 16.17
CA VAL A 70 -5.79 5.09 15.10
C VAL A 70 -5.33 3.72 15.53
N GLU A 71 -6.23 2.73 15.50
CA GLU A 71 -5.86 1.36 15.81
C GLU A 71 -4.86 0.84 14.79
N LYS A 72 -3.94 -0.03 15.24
CA LYS A 72 -2.93 -0.58 14.34
C LYS A 72 -3.58 -1.47 13.30
N LEU A 73 -3.24 -1.24 12.04
CA LEU A 73 -3.56 -2.18 10.97
C LEU A 73 -2.83 -3.50 11.25
N SER A 74 -3.56 -4.61 11.26
CA SER A 74 -2.97 -5.94 11.44
C SER A 74 -2.22 -6.36 10.17
N PRO A 75 -0.97 -6.83 10.26
CA PRO A 75 -0.27 -7.43 9.12
C PRO A 75 -1.02 -8.63 8.51
N GLU A 76 -1.79 -9.35 9.33
CA GLU A 76 -2.62 -10.47 8.88
C GLU A 76 -3.71 -10.02 7.90
N LEU A 77 -4.23 -8.80 8.05
CA LEU A 77 -5.21 -8.26 7.11
C LEU A 77 -4.59 -8.09 5.71
N LEU A 78 -3.33 -7.64 5.64
CA LEU A 78 -2.59 -7.51 4.38
C LEU A 78 -2.17 -8.86 3.80
N LYS A 79 -1.84 -9.84 4.65
CA LYS A 79 -1.56 -11.22 4.22
C LYS A 79 -2.77 -11.86 3.54
N ASN A 80 -3.98 -11.62 4.05
CA ASN A 80 -5.21 -12.09 3.43
C ASN A 80 -5.46 -11.46 2.04
N MET A 81 -4.79 -10.35 1.72
CA MET A 81 -4.82 -9.70 0.40
C MET A 81 -3.71 -10.18 -0.55
N LYS A 82 -2.98 -11.25 -0.21
CA LYS A 82 -1.83 -11.71 -1.00
C LYS A 82 -2.17 -11.89 -2.48
N GLY A 83 -3.30 -12.50 -2.83
CA GLY A 83 -3.72 -12.69 -4.22
C GLY A 83 -3.78 -11.36 -4.99
N ILE A 84 -4.48 -10.37 -4.44
CA ILE A 84 -4.57 -9.02 -5.00
C ILE A 84 -3.19 -8.35 -5.12
N LEU A 85 -2.36 -8.46 -4.08
CA LEU A 85 -1.04 -7.81 -4.05
C LEU A 85 -0.05 -8.38 -5.08
N GLN A 86 -0.21 -9.63 -5.50
CA GLN A 86 0.67 -10.29 -6.45
C GLN A 86 0.46 -9.81 -7.89
N GLU A 87 -0.74 -9.32 -8.23
CA GLU A 87 -1.07 -8.81 -9.57
C GLU A 87 -0.47 -7.43 -9.88
N GLY A 88 0.11 -6.77 -8.88
CA GLY A 88 0.62 -5.41 -9.00
C GLY A 88 -0.49 -4.39 -8.83
N VAL A 89 -0.48 -3.71 -7.68
CA VAL A 89 -1.56 -2.78 -7.29
C VAL A 89 -1.04 -1.44 -6.81
N ILE A 90 -1.90 -0.44 -6.86
CA ILE A 90 -1.65 0.90 -6.34
C ILE A 90 -2.62 1.21 -5.20
N PHE A 91 -2.07 1.50 -4.02
CA PHE A 91 -2.82 2.06 -2.91
C PHE A 91 -2.90 3.58 -3.05
N CYS A 92 -4.12 4.11 -3.18
CA CYS A 92 -4.35 5.54 -3.31
C CYS A 92 -4.67 6.19 -1.95
N PHE A 93 -3.68 6.89 -1.38
CA PHE A 93 -3.84 7.64 -0.13
C PHE A 93 -4.34 9.08 -0.34
N GLN A 94 -4.62 9.46 -1.59
CA GLN A 94 -5.24 10.73 -1.93
C GLN A 94 -6.73 10.64 -1.65
N GLN A 95 -7.19 11.31 -0.60
CA GLN A 95 -8.61 11.43 -0.33
C GLN A 95 -9.17 12.67 -0.99
N THR A 96 -10.12 12.49 -1.91
CA THR A 96 -10.88 13.58 -2.53
C THR A 96 -12.19 13.86 -1.77
N GLU A 97 -12.70 12.87 -1.03
CA GLU A 97 -13.99 12.99 -0.35
C GLU A 97 -13.86 12.70 1.15
N VAL A 98 -14.40 13.63 1.94
CA VAL A 98 -14.43 13.57 3.40
C VAL A 98 -15.80 13.02 3.77
N ASP A 99 -15.96 11.70 3.71
CA ASP A 99 -16.86 11.10 4.69
C ASP A 99 -16.14 11.16 6.04
N LYS A 100 -16.73 11.83 7.03
CA LYS A 100 -16.00 12.29 8.23
C LYS A 100 -15.56 11.14 9.14
N GLU A 101 -16.10 9.95 8.91
CA GLU A 101 -15.96 8.80 9.80
C GLU A 101 -15.14 7.67 9.18
N GLU A 102 -15.01 7.61 7.85
CA GLU A 102 -14.26 6.54 7.18
C GLU A 102 -13.07 7.08 6.38
N TYR A 103 -11.90 6.52 6.66
CA TYR A 103 -10.72 6.72 5.83
C TYR A 103 -10.62 5.58 4.82
N ARG A 104 -11.01 5.87 3.57
CA ARG A 104 -11.06 4.90 2.47
C ARG A 104 -9.80 5.02 1.61
N ILE A 105 -9.12 3.89 1.36
CA ILE A 105 -7.92 3.77 0.53
C ILE A 105 -8.26 2.83 -0.63
N PRO A 106 -8.60 3.37 -1.81
CA PRO A 106 -8.83 2.56 -3.00
C PRO A 106 -7.55 1.86 -3.45
N ILE A 107 -7.70 0.63 -3.94
CA ILE A 107 -6.62 -0.23 -4.42
C ILE A 107 -6.88 -0.56 -5.89
N TYR A 108 -6.07 0.01 -6.76
CA TYR A 108 -6.21 -0.12 -8.21
C TYR A 108 -5.37 -1.27 -8.76
N LEU A 109 -5.90 -2.04 -9.70
CA LEU A 109 -5.11 -2.99 -10.48
C LEU A 109 -4.24 -2.22 -11.47
N VAL A 110 -2.93 -2.49 -11.48
CA VAL A 110 -2.03 -1.93 -12.48
C VAL A 110 -1.10 -3.02 -12.98
N GLU A 111 -1.56 -3.70 -14.03
CA GLU A 111 -0.76 -4.71 -14.73
C GLU A 111 0.47 -4.05 -15.37
N ASP A 112 1.64 -4.40 -14.81
CA ASP A 112 3.04 -4.26 -15.26
C ASP A 112 3.50 -2.93 -15.92
N SER A 113 2.71 -1.86 -15.84
CA SER A 113 3.00 -0.61 -16.54
C SER A 113 3.41 0.49 -15.56
N LEU A 114 4.71 0.58 -15.27
CA LEU A 114 5.30 1.68 -14.47
C LEU A 114 4.96 3.08 -15.03
N SER A 115 4.63 3.19 -16.32
CA SER A 115 4.15 4.44 -16.93
C SER A 115 2.79 4.89 -16.36
N LYS A 116 1.92 3.97 -15.94
CA LYS A 116 0.60 4.26 -15.36
C LYS A 116 0.68 4.82 -13.94
N MET A 117 1.80 4.59 -13.25
CA MET A 117 2.10 5.22 -11.95
C MET A 117 2.35 6.73 -12.08
N LYS A 118 2.66 7.23 -13.29
CA LYS A 118 2.92 8.66 -13.54
C LYS A 118 1.60 9.43 -13.75
N ASN A 119 1.53 10.63 -13.19
CA ASN A 119 0.46 11.61 -13.45
C ASN A 119 -0.97 11.09 -13.21
N THR A 120 -1.20 10.38 -12.09
CA THR A 120 -2.53 9.92 -11.63
C THR A 120 -3.33 9.12 -12.66
N SER A 121 -2.69 8.58 -13.71
CA SER A 121 -3.39 7.88 -14.80
C SER A 121 -4.03 6.58 -14.33
N TYR A 122 -3.48 5.97 -13.27
CA TYR A 122 -4.03 4.82 -12.57
C TYR A 122 -5.45 5.02 -12.03
N GLN A 123 -5.91 6.27 -11.83
CA GLN A 123 -7.26 6.54 -11.32
C GLN A 123 -8.37 6.17 -12.33
N LYS A 124 -8.01 5.86 -13.59
CA LYS A 124 -8.92 5.34 -14.62
C LYS A 124 -8.96 3.80 -14.63
N GLU A 125 -8.07 3.16 -13.89
CA GLU A 125 -8.00 1.70 -13.83
C GLU A 125 -9.05 1.18 -12.84
N GLU A 126 -9.27 -0.13 -12.88
CA GLU A 126 -10.26 -0.81 -12.04
C GLU A 126 -9.84 -0.83 -10.56
N ILE A 127 -10.81 -0.63 -9.67
CA ILE A 127 -10.62 -0.75 -8.22
C ILE A 127 -10.89 -2.21 -7.84
N LEU A 128 -9.88 -2.91 -7.34
CA LEU A 128 -10.01 -4.30 -6.88
C LEU A 128 -10.64 -4.38 -5.49
N ALA A 129 -10.22 -3.44 -4.64
CA ALA A 129 -10.62 -3.41 -3.25
C ALA A 129 -10.47 -2.01 -2.68
N THR A 130 -11.13 -1.76 -1.56
CA THR A 130 -10.92 -0.59 -0.73
C THR A 130 -10.53 -1.03 0.67
N LEU A 131 -9.38 -0.57 1.15
CA LEU A 131 -9.00 -0.69 2.55
C LEU A 131 -9.64 0.46 3.32
N VAL A 132 -10.46 0.15 4.30
CA VAL A 132 -11.26 1.12 5.04
C VAL A 132 -10.86 1.13 6.50
N TYR A 133 -10.64 2.32 7.05
CA TYR A 133 -10.56 2.54 8.50
C TYR A 133 -11.78 3.34 8.96
N ASN A 134 -12.61 2.72 9.80
CA ASN A 134 -13.73 3.41 10.43
C ASN A 134 -13.25 4.05 11.74
N SER A 135 -13.27 5.38 11.82
CA SER A 135 -12.75 6.17 12.94
C SER A 135 -13.65 6.13 14.19
N GLU A 136 -14.95 5.87 14.01
CA GLU A 136 -15.90 5.72 15.11
C GLU A 136 -15.71 4.36 15.80
N LYS A 137 -15.77 3.29 15.00
CA LYS A 137 -15.62 1.90 15.46
C LYS A 137 -14.17 1.51 15.75
N ARG A 138 -13.21 2.28 15.22
CA ARG A 138 -11.76 2.03 15.28
C ARG A 138 -11.36 0.66 14.74
N ILE A 139 -11.97 0.27 13.63
CA ILE A 139 -11.71 -1.02 12.99
C ILE A 139 -11.19 -0.81 11.57
N TRP A 140 -10.36 -1.75 11.15
CA TRP A 140 -9.95 -1.91 9.77
C TRP A 140 -10.75 -3.03 9.12
N HIS A 141 -11.20 -2.81 7.90
CA HIS A 141 -11.79 -3.85 7.07
C HIS A 141 -11.45 -3.63 5.59
N ILE A 142 -11.67 -4.67 4.80
CA ILE A 142 -11.48 -4.64 3.35
C ILE A 142 -12.85 -4.81 2.72
N GLU A 143 -13.16 -3.93 1.76
CA GLU A 143 -14.31 -4.06 0.88
C GLU A 143 -13.77 -4.51 -0.48
N GLN A 144 -14.21 -5.67 -0.97
CA GLN A 144 -13.85 -6.16 -2.31
C GLN A 144 -14.95 -5.79 -3.30
N GLU A 145 -14.58 -5.37 -4.50
CA GLU A 145 -15.56 -5.25 -5.60
C GLU A 145 -15.72 -6.63 -6.26
N ASN A 146 -16.97 -7.01 -6.51
CA ASN A 146 -17.46 -8.40 -6.52
C ASN A 146 -17.00 -9.35 -7.64
N ASP A 147 -16.01 -9.01 -8.49
CA ASP A 147 -15.68 -9.83 -9.68
C ASP A 147 -14.42 -10.71 -9.57
N PHE A 148 -13.60 -10.58 -8.52
CA PHE A 148 -12.34 -11.34 -8.40
C PHE A 148 -12.44 -12.65 -7.60
N GLY A 149 -13.54 -12.87 -6.88
CA GLY A 149 -13.73 -14.07 -6.05
C GLY A 149 -13.71 -15.38 -6.84
N GLU A 150 -14.09 -15.36 -8.13
CA GLU A 150 -14.09 -16.57 -8.97
C GLU A 150 -12.73 -16.84 -9.66
N ILE A 151 -11.93 -15.81 -9.94
CA ILE A 151 -10.66 -15.97 -10.67
C ILE A 151 -9.58 -16.62 -9.79
N PHE A 152 -9.56 -16.33 -8.48
CA PHE A 152 -8.56 -16.87 -7.56
C PHE A 152 -8.89 -18.24 -6.96
N MET A 153 -10.09 -18.79 -7.22
CA MET A 153 -10.46 -20.16 -6.80
C MET A 153 -10.04 -21.25 -7.80
N LEU A 154 -9.48 -20.88 -8.95
CA LEU A 154 -9.08 -21.80 -10.02
C LEU A 154 -7.56 -21.95 -10.20
N ALA A 155 -6.73 -21.39 -9.32
CA ALA A 155 -5.27 -21.45 -9.40
C ALA A 155 -4.64 -22.23 -8.23
#